data_AF-A0A2S4Q1T6-F1
#
_entry.id   AF-A0A2S4Q1T6-F1
#
_cell.length_a   1.000
_cell.length_b   1.000
_cell.length_c   1.000
_cell.angle_alpha   90.00
_cell.angle_beta   90.00
_cell.angle_gamma   90.00
#
_symmetry.space_group_name_H-M   'P 1'
#
loop_
_entity.id
_entity.type
_entity.pdbx_description
1 polymer ?
#
loop_
_entity_poly.entity_id
_entity_poly.type
_entity_poly.pdbx_seq_one_letter_code
_entity_poly.pdbx_strand_id
1 'polypeptide(L)'
;MDISDVEKLLEWKMHHGTFRPTLRKLVSSNSNTQLATATKSAFEYYASNELDITGTLEILSKPLKGIGPAAASLLLSIHDPQNVVYFSDELYKFLCSNGKKVTLRYSFKEYNYLFKEAKDFMEKIKCTPIELEKAAYVLIKEQEQSQRKGHSKDELSSLIEENSNLSNDVKQQSNNSRNLQSRSEEKKIGELKSGEGKKRKRLKSPVDSCRELSQETSEPLAKTKRPRKIQK
;
A
#
# COMPACT_ATOMS: atom_id res chain seq x y z
N MET A 1 12.79 -7.38 -16.45
CA MET A 1 12.08 -6.79 -15.31
C MET A 1 12.70 -7.39 -14.07
N ASP A 2 13.36 -6.56 -13.28
CA ASP A 2 13.97 -6.95 -12.01
C ASP A 2 13.03 -6.58 -10.85
N ILE A 3 13.33 -7.09 -9.65
CA ILE A 3 12.53 -6.78 -8.45
C ILE A 3 12.52 -5.29 -8.15
N SER A 4 13.63 -4.58 -8.39
CA SER A 4 13.69 -3.12 -8.22
C SER A 4 12.68 -2.39 -9.10
N ASP A 5 12.36 -2.92 -10.28
CA ASP A 5 11.36 -2.32 -11.17
C ASP A 5 9.96 -2.54 -10.60
N VAL A 6 9.67 -3.74 -10.10
CA VAL A 6 8.40 -4.08 -9.46
C VAL A 6 8.19 -3.26 -8.18
N GLU A 7 9.25 -3.02 -7.40
CA GLU A 7 9.20 -2.17 -6.21
C GLU A 7 8.82 -0.73 -6.57
N LYS A 8 9.43 -0.15 -7.61
CA LYS A 8 9.08 1.19 -8.11
C LYS A 8 7.63 1.25 -8.59
N LEU A 9 7.17 0.23 -9.31
CA LEU A 9 5.78 0.14 -9.77
C LEU A 9 4.79 0.07 -8.60
N LEU A 10 5.11 -0.72 -7.57
CA LEU A 10 4.28 -0.81 -6.37
C LEU A 10 4.33 0.44 -5.52
N GLU A 11 5.48 1.11 -5.45
CA GLU A 11 5.59 2.42 -4.82
C GLU A 11 4.69 3.44 -5.52
N TRP A 12 4.70 3.49 -6.85
CA TRP A 12 3.77 4.32 -7.61
C TRP A 12 2.30 3.96 -7.29
N LYS A 13 1.94 2.68 -7.29
CA LYS A 13 0.58 2.21 -6.93
C LYS A 13 0.18 2.66 -5.53
N MET A 14 1.09 2.59 -4.56
CA MET A 14 0.83 2.95 -3.17
C MET A 14 0.69 4.46 -2.94
N HIS A 15 1.34 5.29 -3.78
CA HIS A 15 1.12 6.74 -3.75
C HIS A 15 -0.27 7.13 -4.24
N HIS A 16 -0.83 6.38 -5.20
CA HIS A 16 -2.11 6.70 -5.83
C HIS A 16 -3.30 6.04 -5.13
N GLY A 17 -3.10 4.88 -4.50
CA GLY A 17 -4.12 4.12 -3.79
C GLY A 17 -3.88 4.01 -2.28
N THR A 18 -4.29 2.88 -1.70
CA THR A 18 -4.13 2.62 -0.27
C THR A 18 -2.67 2.31 0.11
N PHE A 19 -2.09 3.12 1.00
CA PHE A 19 -0.72 2.93 1.49
C PHE A 19 -0.60 1.72 2.45
N ARG A 20 0.25 0.76 2.08
CA ARG A 20 0.54 -0.51 2.80
C ARG A 20 2.05 -0.76 2.99
N PRO A 21 2.68 -0.21 4.05
CA PRO A 21 4.15 -0.20 4.18
C PRO A 21 4.77 -1.60 4.23
N THR A 22 4.03 -2.61 4.69
CA THR A 22 4.47 -4.01 4.78
C THR A 22 4.63 -4.68 3.41
N LEU A 23 3.93 -4.19 2.38
CA LEU A 23 3.90 -4.81 1.06
C LEU A 23 5.27 -4.75 0.37
N ARG A 24 5.96 -3.61 0.47
CA ARG A 24 7.30 -3.43 -0.11
C ARG A 24 8.28 -4.46 0.43
N LYS A 25 8.31 -4.66 1.75
CA LYS A 25 9.18 -5.64 2.41
C LYS A 25 8.94 -7.07 1.91
N LEU A 26 7.68 -7.44 1.63
CA LEU A 26 7.37 -8.76 1.07
C LEU A 26 7.90 -8.90 -0.36
N VAL A 27 7.76 -7.87 -1.18
CA VAL A 27 8.20 -7.86 -2.58
C VAL A 27 9.72 -7.95 -2.66
N SER A 28 10.44 -7.19 -1.83
CA SER A 28 11.90 -7.22 -1.73
C SER A 28 12.47 -8.58 -1.30
N SER A 29 11.64 -9.44 -0.68
CA SER A 29 12.08 -10.77 -0.22
C SER A 29 12.08 -11.85 -1.31
N ASN A 30 11.55 -11.55 -2.49
CA ASN A 30 11.59 -12.46 -3.63
C ASN A 30 12.98 -12.41 -4.30
N SER A 31 13.30 -13.37 -5.16
CA SER A 31 14.50 -13.31 -6.02
C SER A 31 14.17 -12.91 -7.46
N ASN A 32 15.11 -12.27 -8.16
CA ASN A 32 14.93 -11.94 -9.59
C ASN A 32 14.63 -13.19 -10.43
N THR A 33 15.19 -14.35 -10.05
CA THR A 33 14.92 -15.64 -10.70
C THR A 33 13.48 -16.11 -10.52
N GLN A 34 12.89 -15.93 -9.33
CA GLN A 34 11.48 -16.24 -9.08
C GLN A 34 10.57 -15.32 -9.88
N LEU A 35 10.86 -14.01 -9.89
CA LEU A 35 10.08 -13.04 -10.66
C LEU A 35 10.12 -13.35 -12.17
N ALA A 36 11.31 -13.60 -12.72
CA ALA A 36 11.49 -13.93 -14.12
C ALA A 36 10.75 -15.21 -14.52
N THR A 37 10.80 -16.24 -13.66
CA THR A 37 10.09 -17.51 -13.90
C THR A 37 8.58 -17.30 -13.87
N ALA A 38 8.07 -16.61 -12.84
CA ALA A 38 6.64 -16.35 -12.67
C ALA A 38 6.05 -15.50 -13.79
N THR A 39 6.73 -14.41 -14.16
CA THR A 39 6.31 -13.53 -15.26
C THR A 39 6.34 -14.25 -16.60
N LYS A 40 7.40 -15.01 -16.88
CA LYS A 40 7.49 -15.83 -18.10
C LYS A 40 6.34 -16.84 -18.18
N SER A 41 6.12 -17.65 -17.15
CA SER A 41 5.04 -18.64 -17.15
C SER A 41 3.66 -18.00 -17.24
N ALA A 42 3.43 -16.86 -16.58
CA ALA A 42 2.16 -16.15 -16.67
C ALA A 42 1.91 -15.59 -18.08
N PHE A 43 2.93 -14.98 -18.71
CA PHE A 43 2.77 -14.39 -20.05
C PHE A 43 2.68 -15.44 -21.15
N GLU A 44 3.36 -16.57 -21.02
CA GLU A 44 3.19 -17.72 -21.92
C GLU A 44 1.78 -18.31 -21.82
N TYR A 45 1.24 -18.42 -20.60
CA TYR A 45 -0.15 -18.84 -20.38
C TYR A 45 -1.13 -17.84 -20.98
N TYR A 46 -0.93 -16.53 -20.75
CA TYR A 46 -1.76 -15.46 -21.28
C TYR A 46 -1.81 -15.48 -22.82
N ALA A 47 -0.65 -15.67 -23.47
CA ALA A 47 -0.56 -15.74 -24.93
C ALA A 47 -1.32 -16.94 -25.52
N SER A 48 -1.49 -18.03 -24.76
CA SER A 48 -2.27 -19.20 -25.19
C SER A 48 -3.76 -19.07 -24.82
N ASN A 49 -4.05 -18.35 -23.73
CA ASN A 49 -5.35 -18.31 -23.07
C ASN A 49 -5.78 -16.86 -22.76
N GLU A 50 -5.88 -16.00 -23.78
CA GLU A 50 -6.15 -14.55 -23.63
C GLU A 50 -7.43 -14.24 -22.84
N LEU A 51 -8.42 -15.15 -22.88
CA LEU A 51 -9.69 -15.00 -22.16
C LEU A 51 -9.58 -15.34 -20.66
N ASP A 52 -8.59 -16.13 -20.26
CA ASP A 52 -8.40 -16.55 -18.87
C ASP A 52 -7.38 -15.67 -18.13
N ILE A 53 -7.79 -14.42 -17.93
CA ILE A 53 -7.00 -13.43 -17.20
C ILE A 53 -6.84 -13.85 -15.74
N THR A 54 -7.89 -14.38 -15.11
CA THR A 54 -7.82 -14.78 -13.70
C THR A 54 -6.81 -15.91 -13.48
N GLY A 55 -6.78 -16.92 -14.35
CA GLY A 55 -5.75 -17.95 -14.32
C GLY A 55 -4.34 -17.37 -14.49
N THR A 56 -4.18 -16.43 -15.41
CA THR A 56 -2.91 -15.69 -15.60
C THR A 56 -2.48 -14.98 -14.31
N LEU A 57 -3.40 -14.27 -13.65
CA LEU A 57 -3.10 -13.57 -12.40
C LEU A 57 -2.74 -14.53 -11.26
N GLU A 58 -3.38 -15.69 -11.19
CA GLU A 58 -3.07 -16.73 -10.23
C GLU A 58 -1.66 -17.30 -10.44
N ILE A 59 -1.28 -17.59 -11.69
CA ILE A 59 0.07 -18.06 -12.04
C ILE A 59 1.12 -17.02 -11.66
N LEU A 60 0.83 -15.73 -11.87
CA LEU A 60 1.74 -14.64 -11.55
C LEU A 60 1.88 -14.39 -10.03
N SER A 61 0.78 -14.51 -9.28
CA SER A 61 0.72 -14.15 -7.85
C SER A 61 1.13 -15.27 -6.89
N LYS A 62 0.75 -16.53 -7.16
CA LYS A 62 1.05 -17.68 -6.28
C LYS A 62 2.54 -17.84 -5.91
N PRO A 63 3.49 -17.71 -6.85
CA PRO A 63 4.91 -17.88 -6.53
C PRO A 63 5.55 -16.65 -5.87
N LEU A 64 4.90 -15.48 -5.87
CA LEU A 64 5.51 -14.21 -5.48
C LEU A 64 4.89 -13.65 -4.20
N LYS A 65 5.73 -13.42 -3.18
CA LYS A 65 5.28 -12.82 -1.92
C LYS A 65 4.98 -11.34 -2.11
N GLY A 66 3.85 -10.89 -1.58
CA GLY A 66 3.42 -9.49 -1.68
C GLY A 66 2.84 -9.11 -3.04
N ILE A 67 2.64 -10.06 -3.95
CA ILE A 67 1.97 -9.82 -5.23
C ILE A 67 0.62 -10.54 -5.19
N GLY A 68 -0.44 -9.79 -4.89
CA GLY A 68 -1.83 -10.26 -4.97
C GLY A 68 -2.47 -9.95 -6.32
N PRO A 69 -3.77 -10.21 -6.51
CA PRO A 69 -4.47 -9.95 -7.78
C PRO A 69 -4.40 -8.47 -8.19
N ALA A 70 -4.34 -7.54 -7.23
CA ALA A 70 -4.23 -6.12 -7.53
C ALA A 70 -2.84 -5.67 -8.01
N ALA A 71 -1.78 -6.38 -7.64
CA ALA A 71 -0.43 -6.12 -8.13
C ALA A 71 -0.16 -6.91 -9.42
N ALA A 72 -0.64 -8.16 -9.48
CA ALA A 72 -0.57 -9.00 -10.67
C ALA A 72 -1.30 -8.35 -11.86
N SER A 73 -2.50 -7.80 -11.64
CA SER A 73 -3.24 -7.09 -12.71
C SER A 73 -2.53 -5.84 -13.20
N LEU A 74 -1.79 -5.13 -12.32
CA LEU A 74 -0.95 -4.01 -12.74
C LEU A 74 0.17 -4.47 -13.68
N LEU A 75 0.90 -5.52 -13.27
CA LEU A 75 1.98 -6.09 -14.10
C LEU A 75 1.46 -6.57 -15.45
N LEU A 76 0.31 -7.24 -15.45
CA LEU A 76 -0.31 -7.73 -16.68
C LEU A 76 -0.84 -6.58 -17.56
N SER A 77 -1.39 -5.52 -16.98
CA SER A 77 -1.82 -4.32 -17.75
C SER A 77 -0.66 -3.55 -18.37
N ILE A 78 0.55 -3.64 -17.82
CA ILE A 78 1.75 -3.07 -18.43
C ILE A 78 2.18 -3.90 -19.64
N HIS A 79 2.02 -5.22 -19.56
CA HIS A 79 2.31 -6.13 -20.65
C HIS A 79 1.30 -5.99 -21.80
N ASP A 80 0.00 -5.94 -21.49
CA ASP A 80 -1.08 -5.73 -22.45
C ASP A 80 -2.01 -4.58 -22.01
N PRO A 81 -1.67 -3.34 -22.39
CA PRO A 81 -2.45 -2.16 -22.03
C PRO A 81 -3.78 -2.04 -22.77
N GLN A 82 -4.02 -2.85 -23.80
CA GLN A 82 -5.19 -2.74 -24.66
C GLN A 82 -6.34 -3.62 -24.20
N ASN A 83 -6.04 -4.78 -23.59
CA ASN A 83 -7.07 -5.75 -23.20
C ASN A 83 -7.22 -5.91 -21.69
N VAL A 84 -6.18 -5.59 -20.90
CA VAL A 84 -6.16 -5.93 -19.48
C VAL A 84 -6.45 -4.71 -18.61
N VAL A 85 -7.46 -4.86 -17.76
CA VAL A 85 -7.86 -3.83 -16.80
C VAL A 85 -7.04 -3.94 -15.52
N TYR A 86 -6.50 -2.80 -15.09
CA TYR A 86 -5.81 -2.66 -13.81
C TYR A 86 -6.80 -2.61 -12.64
N PHE A 87 -6.58 -3.43 -11.61
CA PHE A 87 -7.38 -3.40 -10.38
C PHE A 87 -6.96 -2.26 -9.45
N SER A 88 -7.40 -1.03 -9.77
CA SER A 88 -7.29 0.14 -8.90
C SER A 88 -8.50 0.29 -7.97
N ASP A 89 -8.29 0.94 -6.83
CA ASP A 89 -9.36 1.21 -5.86
C ASP A 89 -10.41 2.14 -6.47
N GLU A 90 -9.95 3.13 -7.25
CA GLU A 90 -10.77 4.14 -7.93
C GLU A 90 -11.63 3.52 -9.03
N LEU A 91 -11.06 2.66 -9.87
CA LEU A 91 -11.81 2.01 -10.93
C LEU A 91 -12.91 1.11 -10.36
N TYR A 92 -12.60 0.37 -9.30
CA TYR A 92 -13.60 -0.44 -8.60
C TYR A 92 -14.71 0.43 -8.00
N LYS A 93 -14.37 1.53 -7.32
CA LYS A 93 -15.39 2.44 -6.76
C LYS A 93 -16.29 3.02 -7.86
N PHE A 94 -15.70 3.41 -8.99
CA PHE A 94 -16.42 4.01 -10.11
C PHE A 94 -17.43 3.04 -10.72
N LEU A 95 -17.00 1.84 -11.11
CA LEU A 95 -17.85 0.88 -11.82
C LEU A 95 -18.74 0.06 -10.89
N CYS A 96 -18.16 -0.48 -9.81
CA CYS A 96 -18.83 -1.49 -8.98
C CYS A 96 -19.57 -0.90 -7.78
N SER A 97 -19.33 0.36 -7.42
CA SER A 97 -19.88 0.97 -6.20
C SER A 97 -20.53 2.33 -6.41
N ASN A 98 -20.69 2.76 -7.67
CA ASN A 98 -21.27 4.07 -8.02
C ASN A 98 -20.62 5.23 -7.24
N GLY A 99 -19.31 5.19 -7.07
CA GLY A 99 -18.54 6.22 -6.35
C GLY A 99 -18.64 6.16 -4.83
N LYS A 100 -19.26 5.13 -4.24
CA LYS A 100 -19.32 4.95 -2.78
C LYS A 100 -18.01 4.38 -2.24
N LYS A 101 -17.68 4.73 -0.99
CA LYS A 101 -16.51 4.19 -0.28
C LYS A 101 -16.76 2.72 0.09
N VAL A 102 -15.94 1.83 -0.43
CA VAL A 102 -16.01 0.37 -0.17
C VAL A 102 -14.67 -0.14 0.36
N THR A 103 -14.73 -1.09 1.28
CA THR A 103 -13.57 -1.79 1.82
C THR A 103 -13.21 -2.99 0.93
N LEU A 104 -12.13 -2.86 0.16
CA LEU A 104 -11.67 -3.90 -0.75
C LEU A 104 -10.86 -4.97 -0.03
N ARG A 105 -11.16 -6.25 -0.35
CA ARG A 105 -10.38 -7.40 0.15
C ARG A 105 -9.24 -7.79 -0.80
N TYR A 106 -9.23 -7.27 -2.02
CA TYR A 106 -8.26 -7.59 -3.08
C TYR A 106 -8.22 -9.09 -3.37
N SER A 107 -9.40 -9.67 -3.58
CA SER A 107 -9.61 -11.06 -3.97
C SER A 107 -9.76 -11.22 -5.48
N PHE A 108 -9.50 -12.43 -5.98
CA PHE A 108 -9.75 -12.76 -7.39
C PHE A 108 -11.23 -12.64 -7.78
N LYS A 109 -12.16 -12.86 -6.83
CA LYS A 109 -13.60 -12.70 -7.08
C LYS A 109 -13.97 -11.25 -7.37
N GLU A 110 -13.44 -10.32 -6.57
CA GLU A 110 -13.64 -8.88 -6.79
C GLU A 110 -13.01 -8.44 -8.12
N TYR A 111 -11.83 -8.98 -8.47
CA TYR A 111 -11.21 -8.70 -9.77
C TYR A 111 -12.07 -9.18 -10.93
N ASN A 112 -12.58 -10.41 -10.89
CA ASN A 112 -13.45 -10.94 -11.94
C ASN A 112 -14.70 -10.09 -12.13
N TYR A 113 -15.30 -9.65 -11.02
CA TYR A 113 -16.45 -8.76 -11.07
C TYR A 113 -16.09 -7.42 -11.73
N LEU A 114 -14.98 -6.81 -11.31
CA LEU A 114 -14.48 -5.57 -11.91
C LEU A 114 -14.20 -5.73 -13.40
N PHE A 115 -13.52 -6.81 -13.79
CA PHE A 115 -13.16 -7.07 -15.17
C PHE A 115 -14.38 -7.21 -16.07
N LYS A 116 -15.43 -7.89 -15.58
CA LYS A 116 -16.71 -8.01 -16.29
C LYS A 116 -17.38 -6.64 -16.49
N GLU A 117 -17.56 -5.88 -15.41
CA GLU A 117 -18.20 -4.56 -15.50
C GLU A 117 -17.39 -3.59 -16.36
N ALA A 118 -16.06 -3.65 -16.29
CA ALA A 118 -15.17 -2.84 -17.13
C ALA A 118 -15.29 -3.22 -18.60
N LYS A 119 -15.37 -4.51 -18.94
CA LYS A 119 -15.57 -4.97 -20.31
C LYS A 119 -16.90 -4.46 -20.87
N ASP A 120 -17.99 -4.63 -20.12
CA ASP A 120 -19.33 -4.15 -20.51
C ASP A 120 -19.37 -2.63 -20.68
N PHE A 121 -18.57 -1.89 -19.90
CA PHE A 121 -18.43 -0.43 -20.03
C PHE A 121 -17.61 -0.04 -21.27
N MET A 122 -16.46 -0.68 -21.49
CA MET A 122 -15.57 -0.42 -22.62
C MET A 122 -16.26 -0.69 -23.96
N GLU A 123 -17.09 -1.74 -24.05
CA GLU A 123 -17.86 -2.04 -25.25
C GLU A 123 -18.87 -0.94 -25.61
N LYS A 124 -19.44 -0.25 -24.60
CA LYS A 124 -20.42 0.83 -24.80
C LYS A 124 -19.75 2.15 -25.18
N ILE A 125 -18.70 2.53 -24.46
CA ILE A 125 -18.04 3.84 -24.59
C ILE A 125 -16.89 3.82 -25.61
N LYS A 126 -16.44 2.63 -26.02
CA LYS A 126 -15.32 2.41 -26.96
C LYS A 126 -14.03 3.07 -26.49
N CYS A 127 -13.65 2.81 -25.25
CA CYS A 127 -12.41 3.30 -24.65
C CYS A 127 -11.46 2.14 -24.32
N THR A 128 -10.17 2.48 -24.17
CA THR A 128 -9.14 1.53 -23.72
C THR A 128 -9.18 1.34 -22.20
N PRO A 129 -8.66 0.21 -21.66
CA PRO A 129 -8.56 -0.02 -20.22
C PRO A 129 -7.83 1.11 -19.48
N ILE A 130 -6.79 1.69 -20.09
CA ILE A 130 -6.02 2.79 -19.52
C ILE A 130 -6.84 4.07 -19.44
N GLU A 131 -7.58 4.43 -20.49
CA GLU A 131 -8.42 5.63 -20.47
C GLU A 131 -9.54 5.52 -19.44
N LEU A 132 -10.14 4.33 -19.34
CA LEU A 132 -11.15 4.04 -18.33
C LEU A 132 -10.60 4.20 -16.90
N GLU A 133 -9.40 3.67 -16.64
CA GLU A 133 -8.75 3.80 -15.34
C GLU A 133 -8.43 5.27 -14.99
N LYS A 134 -7.87 6.02 -15.94
CA LYS A 134 -7.57 7.46 -15.77
C LYS A 134 -8.84 8.27 -15.50
N ALA A 135 -9.90 8.02 -16.25
CA ALA A 135 -11.18 8.71 -16.06
C ALA A 135 -11.78 8.40 -14.68
N ALA A 136 -11.79 7.12 -14.30
CA ALA A 136 -12.26 6.69 -12.98
C ALA A 136 -11.44 7.33 -11.85
N TYR A 137 -10.12 7.40 -12.00
CA TYR A 137 -9.24 8.04 -11.02
C TYR A 137 -9.62 9.51 -10.80
N VAL A 138 -9.73 10.29 -11.87
CA VAL A 138 -10.06 11.73 -11.77
C VAL A 138 -11.42 11.93 -11.12
N LEU A 139 -12.46 11.24 -11.60
CA LEU A 139 -13.83 11.39 -11.10
C LEU A 139 -13.95 11.04 -9.60
N ILE A 140 -13.31 9.94 -9.17
CA ILE A 140 -13.34 9.54 -7.76
C ILE A 140 -12.55 10.50 -6.87
N LYS A 141 -11.39 10.99 -7.31
CA LYS A 141 -10.60 11.94 -6.52
C LYS A 141 -11.31 13.29 -6.40
N GLU A 142 -11.95 13.78 -7.45
CA GLU A 142 -12.76 15.00 -7.41
C GLU A 142 -13.95 14.87 -6.45
N GLN A 143 -14.62 13.72 -6.48
CA GLN A 143 -15.71 13.42 -5.55
C GLN A 143 -15.21 13.37 -4.09
N GLU A 144 -14.10 12.69 -3.82
CA GLU A 144 -13.49 12.62 -2.48
C GLU A 144 -13.05 14.01 -1.98
N GLN A 145 -12.53 14.88 -2.85
CA GLN A 145 -12.16 16.25 -2.49
C GLN A 145 -13.38 17.12 -2.17
N SER A 146 -14.46 16.97 -2.94
CA SER A 146 -15.71 17.71 -2.73
C SER A 146 -16.35 17.32 -1.39
N GLN A 147 -16.33 16.03 -1.04
CA GLN A 147 -16.80 15.55 0.26
C GLN A 147 -15.97 16.08 1.44
N ARG A 148 -14.63 16.17 1.29
CA ARG A 148 -13.76 16.77 2.32
C ARG A 148 -14.07 18.25 2.54
N LYS A 149 -14.31 19.00 1.46
CA LYS A 149 -14.64 20.44 1.55
C LYS A 149 -16.02 20.68 2.18
N GLY A 150 -17.00 19.84 1.87
CA GLY A 150 -18.33 19.90 2.51
C GLY A 150 -18.23 19.69 4.02
N HIS A 151 -17.56 18.62 4.45
CA HIS A 151 -17.40 18.31 5.87
C HIS A 151 -16.61 19.39 6.63
N SER A 152 -15.60 20.02 6.00
CA SER A 152 -14.86 21.12 6.62
C SER A 152 -15.66 22.42 6.75
N LYS A 153 -16.66 22.66 5.89
CA LYS A 153 -17.57 23.78 6.04
C LYS A 153 -18.60 23.51 7.13
N ASP A 154 -19.14 22.30 7.17
CA ASP A 154 -20.11 21.88 8.17
C ASP A 154 -19.50 21.84 9.59
N GLU A 155 -18.26 21.36 9.73
CA GLU A 155 -17.48 21.43 10.99
C GLU A 155 -17.12 22.86 11.40
N LEU A 156 -16.82 23.74 10.43
CA LEU A 156 -16.53 25.14 10.75
C LEU A 156 -17.80 25.89 11.16
N SER A 157 -18.96 25.60 10.57
CA SER A 157 -20.24 26.17 10.98
C SER A 157 -20.69 25.66 12.35
N SER A 158 -20.51 24.38 12.68
CA SER A 158 -20.85 23.85 14.00
C SER A 158 -19.97 24.44 15.10
N LEU A 159 -18.68 24.65 14.84
CA LEU A 159 -17.78 25.33 15.77
C LEU A 159 -18.11 26.83 15.94
N ILE A 160 -18.66 27.49 14.91
CA ILE A 160 -19.13 28.88 15.02
C ILE A 160 -20.44 28.96 15.81
N GLU A 161 -21.38 28.03 15.59
CA GLU A 161 -22.63 27.95 16.36
C GLU A 161 -22.38 27.66 17.85
N GLU A 162 -21.48 26.75 18.19
CA GLU A 162 -21.12 26.46 19.60
C GLU A 162 -20.51 27.66 20.31
N ASN A 163 -19.66 28.45 19.63
CA ASN A 163 -19.05 29.66 20.22
C ASN A 163 -20.01 30.86 20.30
N SER A 164 -21.02 30.93 19.42
CA SER A 164 -22.05 31.98 19.47
C SER A 164 -23.05 31.80 20.61
N ASN A 165 -23.27 30.56 21.06
CA ASN A 165 -24.16 30.25 22.19
C ASN A 165 -23.52 30.49 23.57
N LEU A 166 -22.20 30.67 23.65
CA LEU A 166 -21.47 30.99 24.90
C LEU A 166 -21.41 32.50 25.23
N SER A 167 -21.81 33.38 24.30
CA SER A 167 -21.68 34.83 24.47
C SER A 167 -22.94 35.56 24.96
N ASN A 168 -24.03 34.85 25.26
CA ASN A 168 -25.28 35.46 25.74
C ASN A 168 -25.50 35.41 27.27
N ASP A 169 -24.56 34.83 28.04
CA ASP A 169 -24.68 34.67 29.51
C ASP A 169 -23.85 35.67 30.35
N VAL A 170 -23.48 36.84 29.79
CA VAL A 170 -22.86 37.93 30.57
C VAL A 170 -23.68 39.20 30.46
N LYS A 171 -24.94 39.14 30.93
CA LYS A 171 -25.72 40.34 31.22
C LYS A 171 -26.81 40.09 32.26
N GLN A 172 -26.42 39.62 33.45
CA GLN A 172 -27.10 39.98 34.69
C GLN A 172 -26.29 39.56 35.93
N GLN A 173 -26.19 40.51 36.87
CA GLN A 173 -25.78 40.36 38.27
C GLN A 173 -24.27 40.35 38.58
N SER A 174 -23.73 41.53 38.85
CA SER A 174 -23.12 41.80 40.17
C SER A 174 -22.91 43.30 40.38
N ASN A 175 -23.92 43.94 40.99
CA ASN A 175 -23.72 45.18 41.73
C ASN A 175 -23.10 44.82 43.08
N ASN A 176 -22.07 45.59 43.47
CA ASN A 176 -21.51 45.73 44.82
C ASN A 176 -20.81 44.49 45.42
N SER A 177 -19.63 44.57 46.02
CA SER A 177 -18.82 45.72 46.43
C SER A 177 -17.46 45.20 46.93
N ARG A 178 -16.40 45.99 46.66
CA ARG A 178 -15.16 46.18 47.47
C ARG A 178 -14.22 44.95 47.56
N ASN A 179 -12.90 45.08 47.52
CA ASN A 179 -12.02 46.23 47.71
C ASN A 179 -10.61 45.88 47.21
N LEU A 180 -9.87 46.91 46.77
CA LEU A 180 -8.42 47.12 46.95
C LEU A 180 -7.44 45.99 46.49
N GLN A 181 -6.38 46.23 45.73
CA GLN A 181 -5.71 47.46 45.34
C GLN A 181 -4.63 47.09 44.30
N SER A 182 -4.62 47.85 43.21
CA SER A 182 -3.45 48.44 42.54
C SER A 182 -2.24 47.59 42.12
N ARG A 183 -1.81 47.93 40.88
CA ARG A 183 -0.43 48.22 40.46
C ARG A 183 0.33 47.03 39.88
N SER A 184 1.08 47.10 38.80
CA SER A 184 1.21 47.95 37.60
C SER A 184 2.28 47.23 36.77
N GLU A 185 2.22 47.37 35.45
CA GLU A 185 3.39 47.39 34.53
C GLU A 185 4.17 46.07 34.35
N GLU A 186 4.04 45.43 33.19
CA GLU A 186 4.85 45.66 31.98
C GLU A 186 6.28 45.09 32.02
N LYS A 187 6.52 44.19 31.05
CA LYS A 187 7.74 44.00 30.24
C LYS A 187 9.07 43.75 30.98
N LYS A 188 9.70 42.61 30.69
CA LYS A 188 10.73 42.51 29.63
C LYS A 188 11.37 41.12 29.55
N ILE A 189 11.74 40.84 28.30
CA ILE A 189 12.71 39.87 27.77
C ILE A 189 14.01 39.83 28.59
N GLY A 190 14.62 38.64 28.72
CA GLY A 190 15.98 38.51 29.28
C GLY A 190 16.50 37.08 29.33
N GLU A 191 17.55 36.84 28.57
CA GLU A 191 18.28 35.62 28.25
C GLU A 191 19.26 35.17 29.36
N LEU A 192 19.85 33.95 29.19
CA LEU A 192 21.18 33.46 29.67
C LEU A 192 21.27 32.43 30.84
N LYS A 193 21.65 31.20 30.43
CA LYS A 193 22.84 30.38 30.79
C LYS A 193 23.07 29.74 32.18
N SER A 194 23.80 28.62 32.08
CA SER A 194 24.66 27.89 33.04
C SER A 194 23.96 26.83 33.89
N GLY A 195 24.53 25.65 34.19
CA GLY A 195 25.83 25.05 33.91
C GLY A 195 25.90 23.63 34.51
N GLU A 196 26.86 22.82 34.05
CA GLU A 196 27.63 21.74 34.72
C GLU A 196 26.92 20.79 35.71
N GLY A 197 27.00 19.46 35.68
CA GLY A 197 28.05 18.53 35.25
C GLY A 197 28.30 17.51 36.38
N LYS A 198 28.31 16.19 36.10
CA LYS A 198 29.08 15.19 36.90
C LYS A 198 29.19 13.82 36.20
N LYS A 199 30.44 13.38 36.03
CA LYS A 199 30.93 12.09 35.49
C LYS A 199 30.96 10.98 36.57
N ARG A 200 30.95 9.71 36.13
CA ARG A 200 31.82 8.56 36.55
C ARG A 200 31.49 7.36 35.62
N LYS A 201 32.32 6.93 34.64
CA LYS A 201 33.49 5.99 34.66
C LYS A 201 33.22 4.68 35.45
N ARG A 202 33.57 3.44 35.04
CA ARG A 202 34.32 2.83 33.91
C ARG A 202 34.21 1.27 34.07
N LEU A 203 34.14 0.52 32.96
CA LEU A 203 34.85 -0.77 32.64
C LEU A 203 34.52 -2.04 33.46
N LYS A 204 34.66 -3.30 32.97
CA LYS A 204 35.46 -3.90 31.86
C LYS A 204 34.94 -5.34 31.56
N SER A 205 35.14 -5.80 30.32
CA SER A 205 35.10 -7.21 29.86
C SER A 205 36.27 -8.05 30.40
N PRO A 206 36.34 -9.39 30.19
CA PRO A 206 37.01 -10.00 29.00
C PRO A 206 36.36 -11.31 28.46
N VAL A 207 36.32 -11.61 27.13
CA VAL A 207 37.21 -12.48 26.26
C VAL A 207 37.48 -13.90 26.82
N ASP A 208 37.44 -15.05 26.10
CA ASP A 208 38.00 -15.49 24.79
C ASP A 208 37.43 -16.87 24.35
N SER A 209 37.49 -17.21 23.04
CA SER A 209 38.30 -18.35 22.50
C SER A 209 37.82 -18.90 21.13
N CYS A 210 38.78 -18.96 20.20
CA CYS A 210 38.80 -19.67 18.92
C CYS A 210 38.75 -21.21 19.02
N ARG A 211 38.36 -21.88 17.92
CA ARG A 211 39.09 -23.05 17.36
C ARG A 211 38.66 -23.39 15.91
N GLU A 212 39.60 -23.33 14.97
CA GLU A 212 39.62 -24.08 13.70
C GLU A 212 39.94 -25.57 13.95
N LEU A 213 39.45 -26.49 13.10
CA LEU A 213 40.20 -27.68 12.64
C LEU A 213 39.52 -28.34 11.41
N SER A 214 40.35 -28.97 10.59
CA SER A 214 40.28 -29.21 9.13
C SER A 214 39.65 -30.54 8.65
N GLN A 215 39.45 -30.66 7.31
CA GLN A 215 39.70 -31.82 6.38
C GLN A 215 39.03 -33.19 6.68
N GLU A 216 38.72 -34.15 5.78
CA GLU A 216 38.85 -34.43 4.33
C GLU A 216 38.11 -35.77 4.04
N THR A 217 37.81 -36.08 2.76
CA THR A 217 37.56 -37.42 2.15
C THR A 217 36.24 -38.15 2.53
N SER A 218 35.54 -38.94 1.70
CA SER A 218 35.83 -39.66 0.44
C SER A 218 34.52 -40.11 -0.24
N GLU A 219 34.42 -40.03 -1.58
CA GLU A 219 33.64 -41.00 -2.38
C GLU A 219 34.22 -42.41 -2.22
N PRO A 220 33.46 -43.49 -2.48
CA PRO A 220 33.64 -44.11 -3.79
C PRO A 220 32.38 -44.66 -4.48
N LEU A 221 32.56 -44.65 -5.79
CA LEU A 221 31.88 -45.29 -6.92
C LEU A 221 31.61 -46.80 -6.77
N ALA A 222 30.65 -47.27 -7.59
CA ALA A 222 30.52 -48.61 -8.24
C ALA A 222 29.39 -49.51 -7.71
N LYS A 223 28.63 -50.29 -8.51
CA LYS A 223 28.54 -50.53 -9.96
C LYS A 223 27.28 -51.41 -10.21
N THR A 224 26.49 -51.07 -11.23
CA THR A 224 25.94 -51.97 -12.28
C THR A 224 25.11 -53.23 -11.93
N LYS A 225 23.85 -53.30 -12.41
CA LYS A 225 23.32 -54.20 -13.48
C LYS A 225 21.79 -54.45 -13.37
N ARG A 226 21.06 -53.88 -14.35
CA ARG A 226 20.04 -54.41 -15.31
C ARG A 226 19.17 -55.68 -15.01
N PRO A 227 18.04 -55.87 -15.72
CA PRO A 227 16.71 -56.13 -15.18
C PRO A 227 16.28 -57.61 -15.20
N ARG A 228 15.14 -57.92 -14.58
CA ARG A 228 14.34 -59.12 -14.90
C ARG A 228 12.97 -58.74 -15.49
N LYS A 229 12.78 -59.22 -16.71
CA LYS A 229 11.53 -59.33 -17.47
C LYS A 229 10.87 -60.67 -17.11
N ILE A 230 9.63 -60.88 -17.60
CA ILE A 230 8.89 -62.17 -17.79
C ILE A 230 8.11 -62.62 -16.56
N GLN A 231 6.84 -63.08 -16.59
CA GLN A 231 5.71 -63.31 -17.52
C GLN A 231 4.50 -63.58 -16.55
N LYS A 232 3.21 -63.62 -16.85
CA LYS A 232 2.38 -63.79 -18.03
C LYS A 232 0.97 -63.34 -17.61
#